data_AF-A0A9D5MBP3-F1
#
_entry.id   AF-A0A9D5MBP3-F1
#
_cell.length_a   1.000
_cell.length_b   1.000
_cell.length_c   1.000
_cell.angle_alpha   90.00
_cell.angle_beta   90.00
_cell.angle_gamma   90.00
#
_symmetry.space_group_name_H-M   'P 1'
#
loop_
_entity.id
_entity.type
_entity.pdbx_description
1 polymer ?
#
loop_
_entity_poly.entity_id
_entity_poly.type
_entity_poly.pdbx_seq_one_letter_code
_entity_poly.pdbx_strand_id
1 'polypeptide(L)'
;MGWFDDQIEQRKKYERELLNDSLENIARSVTGQRMGSTLREQADVSDAVSALLKHLGVREKDVPASMSTLQDRLDYLLSGTGIMYREVELTKGWHADAMGAMIASLKDGMVVTLLPSDLGGYEYTEPATGRRVRVTRREEQNIGREALCFYRPLPMREIKVRDLLKYMMDCLTIRDLVNFALAALAITLVGMLMPKLNQILFGPVIATGSPRLLFAVMSFLFFASVGSILLNIIRALLLGRLRYKLSVNVSAATMMRILSLPATFFRSYSAGELNQYITYMSSLCSTVVDALFSTGLTGVFSLVYLAQISSFAPSLVWPSLLITLLTLAVSMLSAFVQMRLDAEKMVFDAK
;
A
#
# COMPACT_ATOMS: atom_id res chain seq x y z
N MET A 1 12.88 32.62 30.97
CA MET A 1 12.62 31.17 30.93
C MET A 1 12.65 30.70 32.37
N GLY A 2 11.52 30.26 32.89
CA GLY A 2 11.34 30.01 34.32
C GLY A 2 11.82 28.61 34.70
N TRP A 3 12.32 28.44 35.92
CA TRP A 3 12.76 27.17 36.50
C TRP A 3 11.77 25.99 36.33
N PHE A 4 10.47 26.30 36.21
CA PHE A 4 9.42 25.31 35.92
C PHE A 4 9.45 24.78 34.48
N ASP A 5 9.84 25.60 33.50
CA ASP A 5 9.97 25.16 32.10
C ASP A 5 11.11 24.14 31.97
N ASP A 6 12.23 24.39 32.63
CA ASP A 6 13.40 23.49 32.65
C ASP A 6 13.05 22.13 33.29
N GLN A 7 12.27 22.13 34.38
CA GLN A 7 11.78 20.89 35.00
C GLN A 7 10.85 20.09 34.08
N ILE A 8 9.98 20.78 33.33
CA ILE A 8 9.07 20.13 32.38
C ILE A 8 9.87 19.52 31.22
N GLU A 9 10.88 20.22 30.70
CA GLU A 9 11.76 19.69 29.67
C GLU A 9 12.58 18.48 30.15
N GLN A 10 13.19 18.56 31.33
CA GLN A 10 13.92 17.44 31.92
C GLN A 10 13.03 16.22 32.11
N ARG A 11 11.81 16.40 32.61
CA ARG A 11 10.85 15.31 32.81
C ARG A 11 10.42 14.68 31.49
N LYS A 12 10.14 15.48 30.46
CA LYS A 12 9.83 14.98 29.10
C LYS A 12 10.99 14.17 28.53
N LYS A 13 12.22 14.60 28.77
CA LYS A 13 13.42 13.89 28.30
C LYS A 13 13.56 12.54 29.01
N TYR A 14 13.46 12.53 30.34
CA TYR A 14 13.51 11.29 31.14
C TYR A 14 12.41 10.30 30.76
N GLU A 15 11.17 10.76 30.55
CA GLU A 15 10.06 9.90 30.12
C GLU A 15 10.30 9.28 28.72
N ARG A 16 10.95 10.01 27.80
CA ARG A 16 11.33 9.45 26.49
C ARG A 16 12.40 8.37 26.61
N GLU A 17 13.39 8.57 27.47
CA GLU A 17 14.45 7.59 27.73
C GLU A 17 13.84 6.30 28.31
N LEU A 18 12.99 6.43 29.34
CA LEU A 18 12.31 5.28 29.96
C LEU A 18 11.38 4.52 28.99
N LEU A 19 10.68 5.24 28.11
CA LEU A 19 9.83 4.64 27.08
C LEU A 19 10.67 3.84 26.08
N ASN A 20 11.80 4.39 25.62
CA ASN A 20 12.70 3.70 24.69
C ASN A 20 13.24 2.40 25.29
N ASP A 21 13.71 2.43 26.53
CA ASP A 21 14.21 1.24 27.23
C ASP A 21 13.13 0.14 27.34
N SER A 22 11.89 0.55 27.62
CA SER A 22 10.74 -0.37 27.71
C SER A 22 10.40 -0.99 26.36
N LEU A 23 10.40 -0.18 25.29
CA LEU A 23 10.16 -0.66 23.92
C LEU A 23 11.27 -1.61 23.46
N GLU A 24 12.53 -1.34 23.82
CA GLU A 24 13.64 -2.22 23.49
C GLU A 24 13.53 -3.58 24.19
N ASN A 25 13.13 -3.59 25.46
CA ASN A 25 12.89 -4.83 26.21
C ASN A 25 11.75 -5.66 25.62
N ILE A 26 10.65 -5.01 25.19
CA ILE A 26 9.54 -5.68 24.49
C ILE A 26 10.05 -6.25 23.17
N ALA A 27 10.77 -5.45 22.36
CA ALA A 27 11.32 -5.89 21.09
C ALA A 27 12.21 -7.13 21.28
N ARG A 28 13.16 -7.10 22.22
CA ARG A 28 14.06 -8.21 22.54
C ARG A 28 13.33 -9.48 22.97
N SER A 29 12.22 -9.36 23.71
CA SER A 29 11.40 -10.51 24.12
C SER A 29 10.63 -11.14 22.96
N VAL A 30 10.28 -10.36 21.94
CA VAL A 30 9.45 -10.79 20.81
C VAL A 30 10.29 -11.29 19.63
N THR A 31 11.44 -10.67 19.35
CA THR A 31 12.27 -10.99 18.17
C THR A 31 13.33 -12.08 18.42
N GLY A 32 13.68 -12.36 19.68
CA GLY A 32 14.73 -13.32 20.01
C GLY A 32 16.14 -12.78 19.71
N GLN A 33 17.10 -13.05 20.59
CA GLN A 33 18.44 -12.43 20.63
C GLN A 33 19.39 -12.70 19.43
N ARG A 34 18.96 -13.30 18.31
CA ARG A 34 19.91 -13.93 17.36
C ARG A 34 19.92 -13.43 15.90
N MET A 35 19.09 -12.48 15.49
CA MET A 35 18.90 -12.20 14.05
C MET A 35 19.34 -10.81 13.56
N GLY A 36 20.48 -10.30 14.02
CA GLY A 36 20.99 -9.00 13.53
C GLY A 36 22.50 -8.77 13.65
N SER A 37 23.31 -9.80 13.91
CA SER A 37 24.74 -9.63 14.21
C SER A 37 25.62 -9.34 12.99
N THR A 38 25.18 -9.64 11.77
CA THR A 38 26.02 -9.50 10.57
C THR A 38 26.06 -8.07 10.01
N LEU A 39 25.00 -7.28 10.22
CA LEU A 39 24.91 -5.89 9.74
C LEU A 39 25.61 -4.88 10.68
N ARG A 40 26.07 -5.30 11.86
CA ARG A 40 26.57 -4.41 12.93
C ARG A 40 28.00 -3.88 12.74
N GLU A 41 28.85 -4.52 11.94
CA GLU A 41 30.31 -4.31 12.01
C GLU A 41 30.95 -3.44 10.91
N GLN A 42 30.20 -2.90 9.94
CA GLN A 42 30.83 -2.35 8.72
C GLN A 42 30.73 -0.82 8.55
N ALA A 43 31.83 -0.25 8.05
CA ALA A 43 32.26 1.14 8.27
C ALA A 43 31.79 2.17 7.22
N ASP A 44 31.14 1.76 6.12
CA ASP A 44 30.75 2.70 5.05
C ASP A 44 29.25 2.61 4.69
N VAL A 45 28.46 3.27 5.53
CA VAL A 45 26.98 3.19 5.56
C VAL A 45 26.34 4.49 5.08
N SER A 46 27.12 5.57 4.96
CA SER A 46 26.61 6.93 4.73
C SER A 46 25.85 7.03 3.40
N ASP A 47 26.38 6.42 2.35
CA ASP A 47 25.79 6.47 1.01
C ASP A 47 24.49 5.66 0.91
N ALA A 48 24.41 4.52 1.61
CA ALA A 48 23.20 3.71 1.65
C ALA A 48 22.07 4.46 2.39
N VAL A 49 22.36 5.03 3.56
CA VAL A 49 21.32 5.70 4.36
C VAL A 49 20.90 7.03 3.73
N SER A 50 21.82 7.79 3.12
CA SER A 50 21.48 9.01 2.38
C SER A 50 20.57 8.70 1.18
N ALA A 51 20.86 7.64 0.43
CA ALA A 51 19.99 7.18 -0.67
C ALA A 51 18.60 6.78 -0.17
N LEU A 52 18.50 6.13 0.99
CA LEU A 52 17.24 5.78 1.63
C LEU A 52 16.46 7.02 2.07
N LEU A 53 17.08 7.95 2.80
CA LEU A 53 16.44 9.17 3.28
C LEU A 53 15.94 10.04 2.13
N LYS A 54 16.73 10.14 1.05
CA LYS A 54 16.34 10.81 -0.19
C LYS A 54 15.12 10.16 -0.83
N HIS A 55 15.05 8.83 -0.87
CA HIS A 55 13.87 8.12 -1.37
C HIS A 55 12.63 8.31 -0.50
N LEU A 56 12.81 8.33 0.83
CA LEU A 56 11.73 8.56 1.80
C LEU A 56 11.30 10.04 1.89
N GLY A 57 12.02 10.95 1.24
CA GLY A 57 11.72 12.38 1.22
C GLY A 57 12.03 13.11 2.53
N VAL A 58 12.91 12.53 3.36
CA VAL A 58 13.35 13.11 4.63
C VAL A 58 14.67 13.86 4.42
N ARG A 59 14.77 15.08 4.98
CA ARG A 59 16.01 15.86 4.92
C ARG A 59 17.08 15.18 5.78
N GLU A 60 18.24 14.97 5.19
CA GLU A 60 19.40 14.41 5.85
C GLU A 60 19.84 15.34 7.00
N LYS A 61 20.07 14.75 8.18
CA LYS A 61 20.75 15.41 9.29
C LYS A 61 22.22 15.03 9.22
N ASP A 62 23.11 15.99 9.48
CA ASP A 62 24.54 15.72 9.55
C ASP A 62 24.83 14.70 10.68
N VAL A 63 25.50 13.60 10.33
CA VAL A 63 25.84 12.53 11.29
C VAL A 63 27.16 12.89 11.98
N PRO A 64 27.21 12.93 13.33
CA PRO A 64 28.49 13.04 14.03
C PRO A 64 29.39 11.85 13.73
N ALA A 65 30.66 12.11 13.40
CA ALA A 65 31.65 11.08 13.05
C ALA A 65 31.96 10.05 14.18
N SER A 66 31.42 10.26 15.39
CA SER A 66 31.70 9.46 16.59
C SER A 66 30.86 8.19 16.74
N MET A 67 29.88 7.93 15.87
CA MET A 67 29.09 6.68 15.93
C MET A 67 29.71 5.63 15.00
N SER A 68 30.10 4.48 15.53
CA SER A 68 30.80 3.40 14.79
C SER A 68 29.86 2.33 14.23
N THR A 69 28.74 2.05 14.90
CA THR A 69 27.85 0.93 14.58
C THR A 69 26.73 1.36 13.63
N LEU A 70 26.36 0.52 12.64
CA LEU A 70 25.21 0.75 11.74
C LEU A 70 23.94 1.12 12.51
N GLN A 71 23.68 0.40 13.60
CA GLN A 71 22.46 0.55 14.39
C GLN A 71 22.40 1.88 15.13
N ASP A 72 23.50 2.28 15.79
CA ASP A 72 23.57 3.58 16.48
C ASP A 72 23.40 4.74 15.49
N ARG A 73 23.97 4.61 14.29
CA ARG A 73 23.80 5.60 13.21
C ARG A 73 22.37 5.63 12.67
N LEU A 74 21.77 4.47 12.43
CA LEU A 74 20.37 4.38 12.01
C LEU A 74 19.47 4.97 13.08
N ASP A 75 19.63 4.60 14.35
CA ASP A 75 18.81 5.11 15.44
C ASP A 75 18.95 6.64 15.58
N TYR A 76 20.16 7.19 15.40
CA TYR A 76 20.38 8.64 15.38
C TYR A 76 19.73 9.33 14.18
N LEU A 77 19.93 8.81 12.97
CA LEU A 77 19.37 9.40 11.74
C LEU A 77 17.85 9.29 11.68
N LEU A 78 17.32 8.18 12.16
CA LEU A 78 15.88 7.92 12.21
C LEU A 78 15.24 8.64 13.41
N SER A 79 16.02 9.07 14.42
CA SER A 79 15.51 9.81 15.56
C SER A 79 14.75 11.08 15.14
N GLY A 80 13.46 11.11 15.49
CA GLY A 80 12.55 12.20 15.15
C GLY A 80 12.08 12.26 13.70
N THR A 81 12.43 11.29 12.84
CA THR A 81 11.95 11.21 11.44
C THR A 81 10.61 10.49 11.31
N GLY A 82 10.25 9.67 12.31
CA GLY A 82 9.04 8.84 12.27
C GLY A 82 9.16 7.62 11.33
N ILE A 83 10.37 7.28 10.87
CA ILE A 83 10.61 6.10 10.05
C ILE A 83 10.69 4.88 10.97
N MET A 84 9.90 3.84 10.68
CA MET A 84 10.05 2.52 11.30
C MET A 84 10.74 1.57 10.32
N TYR A 85 11.50 0.63 10.88
CA TYR A 85 12.06 -0.47 10.12
C TYR A 85 11.74 -1.81 10.80
N ARG A 86 11.83 -2.88 10.02
CA ARG A 86 11.81 -4.26 10.52
C ARG A 86 12.93 -5.06 9.86
N GLU A 87 13.42 -6.05 10.58
CA GLU A 87 14.28 -7.07 9.99
C GLU A 87 13.44 -8.04 9.14
N VAL A 88 13.95 -8.40 7.97
CA VAL A 88 13.33 -9.35 7.04
C VAL A 88 14.37 -10.32 6.50
N GLU A 89 13.93 -11.56 6.28
CA GLU A 89 14.72 -12.55 5.55
C GLU A 89 14.35 -12.53 4.06
N LEU A 90 15.36 -12.30 3.22
CA LEU A 90 15.26 -12.30 1.76
C LEU A 90 15.26 -13.73 1.24
N THR A 91 14.07 -14.25 0.95
CA THR A 91 13.86 -15.58 0.35
C THR A 91 14.00 -15.54 -1.17
N LYS A 92 14.17 -16.71 -1.80
CA LYS A 92 14.36 -16.79 -3.27
C LYS A 92 13.19 -16.14 -4.02
N GLY A 93 13.50 -15.22 -4.93
CA GLY A 93 12.53 -14.48 -5.73
C GLY A 93 11.94 -13.25 -5.04
N TRP A 94 12.46 -12.83 -3.89
CA TRP A 94 11.94 -11.69 -3.12
C TRP A 94 11.80 -10.41 -3.96
N HIS A 95 12.67 -10.19 -4.94
CA HIS A 95 12.66 -8.99 -5.77
C HIS A 95 11.34 -8.80 -6.56
N ALA A 96 10.56 -9.86 -6.81
CA ALA A 96 9.28 -9.77 -7.52
C ALA A 96 8.09 -9.41 -6.61
N ASP A 97 8.16 -9.76 -5.32
CA ASP A 97 7.02 -9.71 -4.40
C ASP A 97 7.24 -8.86 -3.15
N ALA A 98 8.49 -8.49 -2.84
CA ALA A 98 8.82 -7.62 -1.72
C ALA A 98 8.31 -6.19 -1.91
N MET A 99 8.11 -5.49 -0.80
CA MET A 99 7.67 -4.08 -0.77
C MET A 99 8.53 -3.24 0.16
N GLY A 100 8.58 -1.93 -0.10
CA GLY A 100 9.29 -0.96 0.72
C GLY A 100 10.75 -0.78 0.31
N ALA A 101 11.39 0.25 0.84
CA ALA A 101 12.83 0.42 0.68
C ALA A 101 13.55 -0.53 1.65
N MET A 102 14.65 -1.14 1.24
CA MET A 102 15.42 -2.06 2.07
C MET A 102 16.89 -1.67 2.12
N ILE A 103 17.56 -1.94 3.22
CA ILE A 103 19.02 -1.94 3.33
C ILE A 103 19.46 -3.39 3.50
N ALA A 104 20.42 -3.82 2.69
CA ALA A 104 20.99 -5.16 2.77
C ALA A 104 22.51 -5.10 2.61
N SER A 105 23.21 -6.10 3.15
CA SER A 105 24.63 -6.30 2.87
C SER A 105 24.81 -7.16 1.63
N LEU A 106 25.74 -6.81 0.75
CA LEU A 106 26.29 -7.73 -0.24
C LEU A 106 27.19 -8.76 0.44
N LYS A 107 27.45 -9.88 -0.25
CA LYS A 107 28.43 -10.88 0.18
C LYS A 107 29.85 -10.31 0.28
N ASP A 108 30.15 -9.30 -0.51
CA ASP A 108 31.42 -8.58 -0.49
C ASP A 108 31.54 -7.61 0.71
N GLY A 109 30.52 -7.54 1.57
CA GLY A 109 30.52 -6.70 2.78
C GLY A 109 30.15 -5.23 2.54
N MET A 110 29.70 -4.87 1.33
CA MET A 110 29.18 -3.53 1.04
C MET A 110 27.71 -3.43 1.42
N VAL A 111 27.33 -2.35 2.10
CA VAL A 111 25.93 -2.06 2.45
C VAL A 111 25.28 -1.30 1.31
N VAL A 112 24.13 -1.77 0.83
CA VAL A 112 23.40 -1.13 -0.27
C VAL A 112 21.94 -0.89 0.08
N THR A 113 21.38 0.15 -0.53
CA THR A 113 19.95 0.45 -0.46
C THR A 113 19.24 -0.08 -1.69
N LEU A 114 18.32 -1.00 -1.45
CA LEU A 114 17.44 -1.63 -2.42
C LEU A 114 16.16 -0.80 -2.48
N LEU A 115 15.94 -0.13 -3.61
CA LEU A 115 14.76 0.69 -3.86
C LEU A 115 13.83 -0.01 -4.87
N PRO A 116 12.50 0.06 -4.66
CA PRO A 116 11.56 -0.45 -5.64
C PRO A 116 11.64 0.38 -6.93
N SER A 117 11.74 -0.29 -8.08
CA SER A 117 11.76 0.35 -9.40
C SER A 117 10.33 0.59 -9.91
N ASP A 118 10.11 1.69 -10.63
CA ASP A 118 8.82 2.04 -11.23
C ASP A 118 8.35 1.00 -12.27
N LEU A 119 9.32 0.35 -12.93
CA LEU A 119 9.11 -0.73 -13.90
C LEU A 119 9.06 -2.12 -13.24
N GLY A 120 9.00 -2.15 -11.91
CA GLY A 120 8.92 -3.33 -11.06
C GLY A 120 10.27 -4.01 -10.81
N GLY A 121 10.35 -4.74 -9.70
CA GLY A 121 11.62 -5.25 -9.19
C GLY A 121 12.32 -4.24 -8.28
N TYR A 122 13.57 -4.54 -7.94
CA TYR A 122 14.40 -3.69 -7.10
C TYR A 122 15.63 -3.21 -7.88
N GLU A 123 16.12 -2.04 -7.52
CA GLU A 123 17.35 -1.46 -8.00
C GLU A 123 18.19 -1.02 -6.80
N TYR A 124 19.50 -1.21 -6.87
CA TYR A 124 20.44 -0.62 -5.92
C TYR A 124 21.46 0.21 -6.67
N THR A 125 22.04 1.20 -5.99
CA THR A 125 23.18 1.95 -6.52
C THR A 125 24.45 1.35 -5.94
N GLU A 126 25.35 0.90 -6.81
CA GLU A 126 26.61 0.30 -6.39
C GLU A 126 27.55 1.40 -5.85
N PRO A 127 28.06 1.31 -4.61
CA PRO A 127 28.91 2.36 -4.03
C PRO A 127 30.20 2.61 -4.80
N ALA A 128 30.81 1.55 -5.33
CA ALA A 128 32.09 1.63 -6.03
C ALA A 128 32.00 2.30 -7.41
N THR A 129 30.87 2.17 -8.11
CA THR A 129 30.72 2.63 -9.51
C THR A 129 29.68 3.74 -9.66
N GLY A 130 28.85 3.99 -8.65
CA GLY A 130 27.70 4.90 -8.70
C GLY A 130 26.61 4.46 -9.69
N ARG A 131 26.72 3.26 -10.27
CA ARG A 131 25.78 2.78 -11.29
C ARG A 131 24.54 2.19 -10.63
N ARG A 132 23.37 2.48 -11.18
CA ARG A 132 22.13 1.79 -10.82
C ARG A 132 22.14 0.39 -11.42
N VAL A 133 22.07 -0.63 -10.56
CA VAL A 133 22.02 -2.04 -10.92
C VAL A 133 20.65 -2.59 -10.56
N ARG A 134 20.00 -3.22 -11.54
CA ARG A 134 18.71 -3.88 -11.33
C ARG A 134 18.93 -5.26 -10.73
N VAL A 135 18.21 -5.56 -9.66
CA VAL A 135 18.24 -6.87 -9.00
C VAL A 135 17.61 -7.90 -9.92
N THR A 136 18.47 -8.70 -10.55
CA THR A 136 18.08 -9.90 -11.32
C THR A 136 18.31 -11.15 -10.47
N ARG A 137 17.85 -12.32 -10.91
CA ARG A 137 18.12 -13.61 -10.24
C ARG A 137 19.60 -13.91 -10.00
N ARG A 138 20.51 -13.32 -10.78
CA ARG A 138 21.96 -13.46 -10.60
C ARG A 138 22.44 -12.56 -9.46
N GLU A 139 22.08 -11.28 -9.53
CA GLU A 139 22.38 -10.28 -8.50
C GLU A 139 21.79 -10.62 -7.14
N GLU A 140 20.60 -11.23 -7.12
CA GLU A 140 19.94 -11.71 -5.91
C GLU A 140 20.84 -12.64 -5.09
N GLN A 141 21.69 -13.44 -5.75
CA GLN A 141 22.61 -14.35 -5.06
C GLN A 141 23.79 -13.61 -4.43
N ASN A 142 24.08 -12.38 -4.84
CA ASN A 142 25.12 -11.56 -4.26
C ASN A 142 24.65 -10.77 -3.03
N ILE A 143 23.32 -10.71 -2.82
CA ILE A 143 22.72 -10.02 -1.68
C ILE A 143 22.60 -11.01 -0.51
N GLY A 144 22.91 -10.54 0.70
CA GLY A 144 22.77 -11.27 1.94
C GLY A 144 21.31 -11.68 2.20
N ARG A 145 21.12 -12.68 3.06
CA ARG A 145 19.77 -13.15 3.41
C ARG A 145 19.04 -12.20 4.37
N GLU A 146 19.75 -11.38 5.11
CA GLU A 146 19.19 -10.46 6.09
C GLU A 146 19.11 -9.05 5.50
N ALA A 147 17.95 -8.40 5.65
CA ALA A 147 17.76 -7.02 5.24
C ALA A 147 16.89 -6.26 6.25
N LEU A 148 17.07 -4.93 6.30
CA LEU A 148 16.23 -4.01 7.04
C LEU A 148 15.24 -3.37 6.09
N CYS A 149 13.95 -3.60 6.28
CA CYS A 149 12.87 -3.03 5.48
C CYS A 149 12.31 -1.78 6.18
N PHE A 150 12.28 -0.66 5.46
CA PHE A 150 11.87 0.65 5.95
C PHE A 150 10.50 1.03 5.44
N TYR A 151 9.67 1.55 6.33
CA TYR A 151 8.34 2.05 6.02
C TYR A 151 8.34 3.57 5.87
N ARG A 152 7.49 4.06 4.97
CA ARG A 152 7.36 5.49 4.76
C ARG A 152 6.68 6.14 5.97
N PRO A 153 7.23 7.23 6.53
CA PRO A 153 6.61 7.90 7.66
C PRO A 153 5.40 8.72 7.20
N LEU A 154 4.39 8.83 8.04
CA LEU A 154 3.34 9.83 7.87
C LEU A 154 3.92 11.21 8.20
N PRO A 155 3.52 12.28 7.49
CA PRO A 155 4.01 13.62 7.81
C PRO A 155 3.57 14.00 9.22
N MET A 156 4.48 14.57 10.01
CA MET A 156 4.27 15.03 11.40
C MET A 156 3.41 16.31 11.46
N ARG A 157 2.23 16.26 10.84
CA ARG A 157 1.21 17.31 10.81
C ARG A 157 -0.18 16.68 10.85
N GLU A 158 -1.22 17.50 11.02
CA GLU A 158 -2.60 17.04 10.81
C GLU A 158 -2.77 16.55 9.36
N ILE A 159 -3.31 15.34 9.20
CA ILE A 159 -3.47 14.70 7.89
C ILE A 159 -4.90 14.91 7.44
N LYS A 160 -5.07 15.53 6.27
CA LYS A 160 -6.36 15.56 5.58
C LYS A 160 -6.49 14.34 4.68
N VAL A 161 -7.72 14.00 4.26
CA VAL A 161 -7.99 12.91 3.32
C VAL A 161 -7.14 13.03 2.05
N ARG A 162 -6.89 14.25 1.55
CA ARG A 162 -6.02 14.50 0.40
C ARG A 162 -4.55 14.10 0.65
N ASP A 163 -4.04 14.37 1.84
CA ASP A 163 -2.66 14.01 2.21
C ASP A 163 -2.53 12.48 2.34
N LEU A 164 -3.55 11.82 2.90
CA LEU A 164 -3.61 10.36 2.97
C LEU A 164 -3.67 9.73 1.57
N LEU A 165 -4.51 10.27 0.68
CA LEU A 165 -4.60 9.84 -0.72
C LEU A 165 -3.26 9.99 -1.44
N LYS A 166 -2.58 11.13 -1.27
CA LYS A 166 -1.27 11.35 -1.86
C LYS A 166 -0.26 10.35 -1.31
N TYR A 167 -0.22 10.14 0.00
CA TYR A 167 0.64 9.14 0.64
C TYR A 167 0.38 7.72 0.11
N MET A 168 -0.89 7.33 -0.04
CA MET A 168 -1.25 6.02 -0.58
C MET A 168 -0.78 5.86 -2.03
N MET A 169 -1.01 6.86 -2.89
CA MET A 169 -0.54 6.84 -4.28
C MET A 169 0.99 6.74 -4.36
N ASP A 170 1.68 7.47 -3.48
CA ASP A 170 3.12 7.48 -3.34
C ASP A 170 3.72 6.15 -2.82
N CYS A 171 2.92 5.32 -2.14
CA CYS A 171 3.29 3.98 -1.71
C CYS A 171 3.11 2.93 -2.82
N LEU A 172 2.35 3.22 -3.87
CA LEU A 172 2.06 2.29 -4.96
C LEU A 172 3.06 2.44 -6.10
N THR A 173 3.35 1.33 -6.78
CA THR A 173 4.19 1.33 -7.98
C THR A 173 3.32 1.45 -9.22
N ILE A 174 3.78 2.20 -10.23
CA ILE A 174 3.06 2.38 -11.51
C ILE A 174 2.68 1.02 -12.13
N ARG A 175 3.58 0.03 -12.06
CA ARG A 175 3.32 -1.33 -12.53
C ARG A 175 2.12 -2.00 -11.84
N ASP A 176 1.94 -1.81 -10.53
CA ASP A 176 0.82 -2.40 -9.80
C ASP A 176 -0.51 -1.82 -10.33
N LEU A 177 -0.52 -0.51 -10.57
CA LEU A 177 -1.67 0.20 -11.14
C LEU A 177 -1.98 -0.24 -12.57
N VAL A 178 -0.95 -0.33 -13.42
CA VAL A 178 -1.10 -0.75 -14.82
C VAL A 178 -1.58 -2.20 -14.91
N ASN A 179 -1.01 -3.13 -14.14
CA ASN A 179 -1.44 -4.53 -14.12
C ASN A 179 -2.91 -4.65 -13.69
N PHE A 180 -3.30 -3.93 -12.65
CA PHE A 180 -4.68 -3.91 -12.18
C PHE A 180 -5.63 -3.31 -13.24
N ALA A 181 -5.25 -2.19 -13.85
CA ALA A 181 -6.02 -1.54 -14.92
C ALA A 181 -6.20 -2.45 -16.14
N LEU A 182 -5.13 -3.14 -16.57
CA LEU A 182 -5.17 -4.11 -17.67
C LEU A 182 -6.08 -5.30 -17.36
N ALA A 183 -5.99 -5.86 -16.15
CA ALA A 183 -6.85 -6.97 -15.73
C ALA A 183 -8.33 -6.54 -15.73
N ALA A 184 -8.63 -5.36 -15.19
CA ALA A 184 -9.99 -4.83 -15.17
C ALA A 184 -10.51 -4.48 -16.59
N LEU A 185 -9.65 -3.95 -17.47
CA LEU A 185 -9.99 -3.73 -18.88
C LEU A 185 -10.28 -5.05 -19.62
N ALA A 186 -9.47 -6.09 -19.39
CA ALA A 186 -9.68 -7.41 -19.96
C ALA A 186 -11.04 -8.01 -19.53
N ILE A 187 -11.41 -7.87 -18.25
CA ILE A 187 -12.72 -8.30 -17.75
C ILE A 187 -13.84 -7.55 -18.46
N THR A 188 -13.73 -6.22 -18.59
CA THR A 188 -14.74 -5.41 -19.29
C THR A 188 -14.88 -5.84 -20.74
N LEU A 189 -13.78 -6.07 -21.46
CA LEU A 189 -13.81 -6.52 -22.85
C LEU A 189 -14.48 -7.90 -23.00
N VAL A 190 -14.20 -8.85 -22.11
CA VAL A 190 -14.88 -10.15 -22.09
C VAL A 190 -16.36 -9.99 -21.76
N GLY A 191 -16.71 -9.11 -20.81
CA GLY A 191 -18.09 -8.78 -20.47
C GLY A 191 -18.87 -8.20 -21.66
N MET A 192 -18.22 -7.40 -22.50
CA MET A 192 -18.83 -6.86 -23.72
C MET A 192 -19.16 -7.91 -24.77
N LEU A 193 -18.56 -9.10 -24.72
CA LEU A 193 -18.88 -10.19 -25.65
C LEU A 193 -20.26 -10.78 -25.38
N MET A 194 -20.72 -10.79 -24.12
CA MET A 194 -21.98 -11.44 -23.72
C MET A 194 -23.21 -10.89 -24.45
N PRO A 195 -23.44 -9.55 -24.54
CA PRO A 195 -24.56 -9.01 -25.32
C PRO A 195 -24.54 -9.45 -26.79
N LYS A 196 -23.36 -9.46 -27.42
CA LYS A 196 -23.20 -9.83 -28.83
C LYS A 196 -23.44 -11.32 -29.06
N LEU A 197 -23.00 -12.17 -28.12
CA LEU A 197 -23.29 -13.60 -28.16
C LEU A 197 -24.78 -13.88 -27.98
N ASN A 198 -25.45 -13.18 -27.07
CA ASN A 198 -26.89 -13.29 -26.91
C ASN A 198 -27.62 -12.87 -28.20
N GLN A 199 -27.18 -11.80 -28.86
CA GLN A 199 -27.75 -11.40 -30.16
C GLN A 199 -27.58 -12.50 -31.24
N ILE A 200 -26.41 -13.14 -31.30
CA ILE A 200 -26.15 -14.24 -32.24
C ILE A 200 -27.02 -15.46 -31.91
N LEU A 201 -27.16 -15.77 -30.62
CA LEU A 201 -27.97 -16.88 -30.12
C LEU A 201 -29.45 -16.69 -30.48
N PHE A 202 -30.01 -15.51 -30.21
CA PHE A 202 -31.44 -15.25 -30.46
C PHE A 202 -31.79 -14.91 -31.92
N GLY A 203 -30.82 -14.42 -32.71
CA GLY A 203 -31.04 -14.11 -34.13
C GLY A 203 -30.62 -15.27 -35.04
N PRO A 204 -29.38 -15.26 -35.57
CA PRO A 204 -28.89 -16.22 -36.54
C PRO A 204 -29.07 -17.70 -36.16
N VAL A 205 -28.82 -18.10 -34.91
CA VAL A 205 -28.86 -19.51 -34.49
C VAL A 205 -30.28 -20.06 -34.54
N ILE A 206 -31.25 -19.32 -33.97
CA ILE A 206 -32.66 -19.72 -34.02
C ILE A 206 -33.20 -19.66 -35.46
N ALA A 207 -32.83 -18.62 -36.22
CA ALA A 207 -33.31 -18.45 -37.59
C ALA A 207 -32.76 -19.50 -38.59
N THR A 208 -31.49 -19.92 -38.45
CA THR A 208 -30.90 -20.96 -39.32
C THR A 208 -31.21 -22.39 -38.88
N GLY A 209 -31.67 -22.61 -37.65
CA GLY A 209 -31.96 -23.94 -37.11
C GLY A 209 -30.76 -24.91 -37.12
N SER A 210 -29.53 -24.38 -37.25
CA SER A 210 -28.35 -25.20 -37.51
C SER A 210 -27.70 -25.68 -36.20
N PRO A 211 -27.64 -27.01 -35.94
CA PRO A 211 -27.09 -27.53 -34.68
C PRO A 211 -25.60 -27.21 -34.54
N ARG A 212 -24.87 -27.10 -35.66
CA ARG A 212 -23.44 -26.75 -35.67
C ARG A 212 -23.16 -25.34 -35.13
N LEU A 213 -23.99 -24.35 -35.49
CA LEU A 213 -23.84 -22.97 -35.01
C LEU A 213 -24.19 -22.87 -33.52
N LEU A 214 -25.21 -23.62 -33.09
CA LEU A 214 -25.62 -23.70 -31.69
C LEU A 214 -24.50 -24.28 -30.80
N PHE A 215 -23.90 -25.41 -31.19
CA PHE A 215 -22.76 -25.98 -30.45
C PHE A 215 -21.54 -25.05 -30.42
N ALA A 216 -21.29 -24.30 -31.49
CA ALA A 216 -20.19 -23.33 -31.53
C ALA A 216 -20.42 -22.17 -30.54
N VAL A 217 -21.63 -21.58 -30.52
CA VAL A 217 -21.98 -20.49 -29.60
C VAL A 217 -22.01 -20.98 -28.15
N MET A 218 -22.54 -22.17 -27.89
CA MET A 218 -22.54 -22.80 -26.56
C MET A 218 -21.11 -23.00 -26.02
N SER A 219 -20.23 -23.57 -26.85
CA SER A 219 -18.83 -23.77 -26.50
C SER A 219 -18.14 -22.43 -26.23
N PHE A 220 -18.35 -21.43 -27.09
CA PHE A 220 -17.78 -20.11 -26.90
C PHE A 220 -18.27 -19.40 -25.63
N LEU A 221 -19.57 -19.48 -25.32
CA LEU A 221 -20.14 -18.95 -24.07
C LEU A 221 -19.53 -19.64 -22.85
N PHE A 222 -19.37 -20.96 -22.91
CA PHE A 222 -18.73 -21.72 -21.83
C PHE A 222 -17.30 -21.23 -21.58
N PHE A 223 -16.47 -21.15 -22.63
CA PHE A 223 -15.09 -20.67 -22.51
C PHE A 223 -15.01 -19.19 -22.09
N ALA A 224 -15.91 -18.34 -22.58
CA ALA A 224 -15.97 -16.92 -22.19
C ALA A 224 -16.34 -16.76 -20.70
N SER A 225 -17.27 -17.56 -20.19
CA SER A 225 -17.64 -17.57 -18.77
C SER A 225 -16.52 -18.10 -17.87
N VAL A 226 -15.84 -19.18 -18.27
CA VAL A 226 -14.68 -19.69 -17.53
C VAL A 226 -13.55 -18.66 -17.52
N GLY A 227 -13.28 -18.03 -18.68
CA GLY A 227 -12.29 -16.97 -18.81
C GLY A 227 -12.61 -15.75 -17.95
N SER A 228 -13.88 -15.33 -17.88
CA SER A 228 -14.29 -14.20 -17.05
C SER A 228 -14.11 -14.48 -15.55
N ILE A 229 -14.39 -15.69 -15.09
CA ILE A 229 -14.16 -16.11 -13.70
C ILE A 229 -12.66 -16.05 -13.37
N LEU A 230 -11.80 -16.62 -14.23
CA LEU A 230 -10.35 -16.59 -14.04
C LEU A 230 -9.80 -15.17 -14.00
N LEU A 231 -10.24 -14.30 -14.92
CA LEU A 231 -9.83 -12.90 -14.93
C LEU A 231 -10.30 -12.16 -13.68
N ASN A 232 -11.51 -12.42 -13.19
CA ASN A 232 -12.00 -11.85 -11.93
C ASN A 232 -11.16 -12.28 -10.73
N ILE A 233 -10.70 -13.54 -10.67
CA ILE A 233 -9.77 -14.01 -9.64
C ILE A 233 -8.45 -13.23 -9.72
N ILE A 234 -7.88 -13.07 -10.91
CA ILE A 234 -6.64 -12.30 -11.12
C ILE A 234 -6.82 -10.85 -10.64
N ARG A 235 -7.92 -10.19 -11.03
CA ARG A 235 -8.24 -8.82 -10.59
C ARG A 235 -8.38 -8.74 -9.07
N ALA A 236 -9.05 -9.71 -8.44
CA ALA A 236 -9.24 -9.76 -6.99
C ALA A 236 -7.90 -9.94 -6.26
N LEU A 237 -7.00 -10.79 -6.77
CA LEU A 237 -5.65 -10.96 -6.22
C LEU A 237 -4.81 -9.69 -6.36
N LEU A 238 -4.88 -9.01 -7.52
CA LEU A 238 -4.19 -7.73 -7.73
C LEU A 238 -4.72 -6.64 -6.80
N LEU A 239 -6.04 -6.54 -6.61
CA LEU A 239 -6.64 -5.62 -5.64
C LEU A 239 -6.24 -5.96 -4.20
N GLY A 240 -6.21 -7.24 -3.85
CA GLY A 240 -5.73 -7.73 -2.55
C GLY A 240 -4.28 -7.33 -2.29
N ARG A 241 -3.41 -7.44 -3.30
CA ARG A 241 -2.00 -7.01 -3.22
C ARG A 241 -1.88 -5.50 -2.99
N LEU A 242 -2.66 -4.68 -3.73
CA LEU A 242 -2.72 -3.23 -3.52
C LEU A 242 -3.18 -2.88 -2.10
N ARG A 243 -4.27 -3.51 -1.64
CA ARG A 243 -4.83 -3.32 -0.29
C ARG A 243 -3.81 -3.69 0.79
N TYR A 244 -3.12 -4.81 0.65
CA TYR A 244 -2.13 -5.26 1.62
C TYR A 244 -0.93 -4.29 1.69
N LYS A 245 -0.37 -3.91 0.54
CA LYS A 245 0.77 -2.96 0.46
C LYS A 245 0.43 -1.61 1.11
N LEU A 246 -0.78 -1.11 0.87
CA LEU A 246 -1.24 0.15 1.47
C LEU A 246 -1.53 0.01 2.96
N SER A 247 -2.25 -1.04 3.37
CA SER A 247 -2.59 -1.27 4.77
C SER A 247 -1.34 -1.40 5.63
N VAL A 248 -0.34 -2.19 5.21
CA VAL A 248 0.91 -2.34 5.97
C VAL A 248 1.63 -0.99 6.17
N ASN A 249 1.74 -0.19 5.11
CA ASN A 249 2.40 1.13 5.20
C ASN A 249 1.60 2.12 6.05
N VAL A 250 0.28 2.16 5.94
CA VAL A 250 -0.58 3.04 6.75
C VAL A 250 -0.57 2.60 8.21
N SER A 251 -0.69 1.30 8.49
CA SER A 251 -0.68 0.77 9.86
C SER A 251 0.67 0.99 10.55
N ALA A 252 1.79 0.73 9.86
CA ALA A 252 3.14 0.99 10.39
C ALA A 252 3.33 2.47 10.72
N ALA A 253 2.96 3.36 9.81
CA ALA A 253 3.11 4.80 10.03
C ALA A 253 2.14 5.34 11.10
N THR A 254 0.95 4.76 11.23
CA THR A 254 0.00 5.07 12.31
C THR A 254 0.56 4.64 13.67
N MET A 255 1.11 3.43 13.75
CA MET A 255 1.75 2.91 14.96
C MET A 255 2.92 3.81 15.37
N MET A 256 3.79 4.19 14.43
CA MET A 256 4.90 5.09 14.72
C MET A 256 4.44 6.43 15.27
N ARG A 257 3.39 6.99 14.67
CA ARG A 257 2.81 8.26 15.12
C ARG A 257 2.30 8.14 16.55
N ILE A 258 1.58 7.07 16.88
CA ILE A 258 1.10 6.82 18.25
C ILE A 258 2.28 6.69 19.21
N LEU A 259 3.28 5.87 18.89
CA LEU A 259 4.46 5.66 19.74
C LEU A 259 5.29 6.94 19.95
N SER A 260 5.24 7.88 19.02
CA SER A 260 5.93 9.17 19.13
C SER A 260 5.22 10.20 20.02
N LEU A 261 3.99 9.92 20.47
CA LEU A 261 3.22 10.83 21.32
C LEU A 261 3.78 10.90 22.75
N PRO A 262 3.63 12.04 23.45
CA PRO A 262 4.10 12.20 24.82
C PRO A 262 3.37 11.27 25.78
N ALA A 263 4.01 10.90 26.89
CA ALA A 263 3.45 10.01 27.91
C ALA A 263 2.10 10.52 28.48
N THR A 264 1.88 11.83 28.49
CA THR A 264 0.61 12.45 28.90
C THR A 264 -0.57 12.01 28.03
N PHE A 265 -0.36 11.73 26.75
CA PHE A 265 -1.40 11.21 25.85
C PHE A 265 -1.83 9.80 26.25
N PHE A 266 -0.89 8.92 26.57
CA PHE A 266 -1.20 7.54 26.97
C PHE A 266 -1.92 7.45 28.32
N ARG A 267 -1.88 8.51 29.15
CA ARG A 267 -2.67 8.55 30.40
C ARG A 267 -4.17 8.76 30.15
N SER A 268 -4.55 9.38 29.04
CA SER A 268 -5.95 9.69 28.73
C SER A 268 -6.65 8.67 27.84
N TYR A 269 -5.93 7.66 27.33
CA TYR A 269 -6.48 6.64 26.44
C TYR A 269 -6.10 5.24 26.90
N SER A 270 -7.08 4.34 26.89
CA SER A 270 -6.84 2.93 27.15
C SER A 270 -6.17 2.24 25.95
N ALA A 271 -5.50 1.12 26.21
CA ALA A 271 -4.93 0.30 25.12
C ALA A 271 -6.00 -0.20 24.13
N GLY A 272 -7.24 -0.42 24.61
CA GLY A 272 -8.38 -0.81 23.77
C GLY A 272 -8.79 0.28 22.79
N GLU A 273 -8.94 1.53 23.26
CA GLU A 273 -9.29 2.68 22.41
C GLU A 273 -8.21 2.96 21.37
N LEU A 274 -6.93 2.91 21.75
CA LEU A 274 -5.81 3.09 20.81
C LEU A 274 -5.81 2.02 19.72
N ASN A 275 -6.05 0.76 20.09
CA ASN A 275 -6.18 -0.32 19.11
C ASN A 275 -7.38 -0.11 18.18
N GLN A 276 -8.48 0.43 18.70
CA GLN A 276 -9.66 0.79 17.91
C GLN A 276 -9.32 1.89 16.89
N TYR A 277 -8.54 2.90 17.27
CA TYR A 277 -8.07 3.94 16.33
C TYR A 277 -7.15 3.41 15.23
N ILE A 278 -6.21 2.51 15.57
CA ILE A 278 -5.35 1.84 14.58
C ILE A 278 -6.19 1.02 13.60
N THR A 279 -7.20 0.32 14.12
CA THR A 279 -8.13 -0.48 13.32
C THR A 279 -8.98 0.40 12.41
N TYR A 280 -9.52 1.51 12.92
CA TYR A 280 -10.28 2.47 12.11
C TYR A 280 -9.45 3.05 10.98
N MET A 281 -8.18 3.39 11.22
CA MET A 281 -7.30 3.87 10.16
C MET A 281 -7.08 2.82 9.06
N SER A 282 -6.91 1.55 9.44
CA SER A 282 -6.76 0.43 8.50
C SER A 282 -8.04 0.21 7.68
N SER A 283 -9.21 0.31 8.32
CA SER A 283 -10.52 0.24 7.66
C SER A 283 -10.72 1.41 6.70
N LEU A 284 -10.44 2.64 7.11
CA LEU A 284 -10.49 3.83 6.25
C LEU A 284 -9.59 3.67 5.02
N CYS A 285 -8.38 3.17 5.21
CA CYS A 285 -7.47 2.85 4.11
C CYS A 285 -8.12 1.86 3.13
N SER A 286 -8.70 0.76 3.63
CA SER A 286 -9.37 -0.21 2.75
C SER A 286 -10.57 0.38 1.99
N THR A 287 -11.39 1.20 2.65
CA THR A 287 -12.53 1.87 2.01
C THR A 287 -12.07 2.83 0.91
N VAL A 288 -10.97 3.57 1.14
CA VAL A 288 -10.38 4.45 0.14
C VAL A 288 -9.84 3.64 -1.05
N VAL A 289 -9.15 2.52 -0.81
CA VAL A 289 -8.69 1.61 -1.87
C VAL A 289 -9.86 1.08 -2.69
N ASP A 290 -10.92 0.62 -2.04
CA ASP A 290 -12.10 0.08 -2.71
C ASP A 290 -12.83 1.18 -3.52
N ALA A 291 -12.98 2.38 -2.96
CA ALA A 291 -13.58 3.51 -3.65
C ALA A 291 -12.80 3.91 -4.91
N LEU A 292 -11.46 3.96 -4.85
CA LEU A 292 -10.62 4.39 -5.97
C LEU A 292 -10.44 3.29 -7.03
N PHE A 293 -9.97 2.12 -6.60
CA PHE A 293 -9.53 1.05 -7.50
C PHE A 293 -10.66 0.12 -7.89
N SER A 294 -11.61 -0.18 -6.98
CA SER A 294 -12.76 -1.00 -7.34
C SER A 294 -13.84 -0.16 -8.01
N THR A 295 -14.46 0.75 -7.26
CA THR A 295 -15.62 1.52 -7.72
C THR A 295 -15.25 2.53 -8.78
N GLY A 296 -14.19 3.33 -8.55
CA GLY A 296 -13.75 4.36 -9.49
C GLY A 296 -13.41 3.81 -10.86
N LEU A 297 -12.56 2.76 -10.91
CA LEU A 297 -12.18 2.14 -12.17
C LEU A 297 -13.35 1.41 -12.87
N THR A 298 -14.22 0.74 -12.11
CA THR A 298 -15.44 0.13 -12.67
C THR A 298 -16.37 1.22 -13.23
N GLY A 299 -16.45 2.37 -12.57
CA GLY A 299 -17.17 3.56 -13.05
C GLY A 299 -16.62 4.05 -14.40
N VAL A 300 -15.31 4.21 -14.52
CA VAL A 300 -14.67 4.56 -15.80
C VAL A 300 -14.97 3.52 -16.89
N PHE A 301 -14.85 2.23 -16.59
CA PHE A 301 -15.17 1.19 -17.56
C PHE A 301 -16.65 1.04 -17.86
N SER A 302 -17.54 1.51 -16.99
CA SER A 302 -18.98 1.54 -17.28
C SER A 302 -19.33 2.46 -18.45
N LEU A 303 -18.51 3.49 -18.71
CA LEU A 303 -18.64 4.35 -19.90
C LEU A 303 -18.51 3.56 -21.20
N VAL A 304 -17.73 2.47 -21.20
CA VAL A 304 -17.59 1.57 -22.36
C VAL A 304 -18.91 0.84 -22.63
N TYR A 305 -19.64 0.43 -21.58
CA TYR A 305 -20.98 -0.15 -21.74
C TYR A 305 -22.00 0.87 -22.26
N LEU A 306 -21.91 2.14 -21.84
CA LEU A 306 -22.75 3.20 -22.41
C LEU A 306 -22.49 3.40 -23.90
N ALA A 307 -21.22 3.39 -24.32
CA ALA A 307 -20.84 3.43 -25.73
C ALA A 307 -21.33 2.19 -26.51
N GLN A 308 -21.38 1.03 -25.86
CA GLN A 308 -21.94 -0.18 -26.46
C GLN A 308 -23.45 -0.05 -26.69
N ILE A 309 -24.19 0.48 -25.72
CA ILE A 309 -25.65 0.71 -25.83
C ILE A 309 -25.95 1.68 -26.96
N SER A 310 -25.18 2.75 -27.12
CA SER A 310 -25.40 3.71 -28.20
C SER A 310 -25.19 3.12 -29.60
N SER A 311 -24.25 2.17 -29.73
CA SER A 311 -24.04 1.46 -30.99
C SER A 311 -25.15 0.46 -31.31
N PHE A 312 -25.78 -0.18 -30.31
CA PHE A 312 -26.83 -1.17 -30.55
C PHE A 312 -28.21 -0.56 -30.74
N ALA A 313 -28.59 0.38 -29.86
CA ALA A 313 -29.90 1.01 -29.88
C ALA A 313 -29.81 2.46 -29.34
N PRO A 314 -29.58 3.44 -30.23
CA PRO A 314 -29.46 4.86 -29.85
C PRO A 314 -30.67 5.38 -29.05
N SER A 315 -31.86 4.83 -29.30
CA SER A 315 -33.10 5.19 -28.61
C SER A 315 -33.13 4.79 -27.13
N LEU A 316 -32.36 3.79 -26.71
CA LEU A 316 -32.30 3.33 -25.31
C LEU A 316 -31.24 4.07 -24.47
N VAL A 317 -30.33 4.81 -25.11
CA VAL A 317 -29.26 5.52 -24.39
C VAL A 317 -29.82 6.51 -23.39
N TRP A 318 -30.83 7.31 -23.80
CA TRP A 318 -31.40 8.35 -22.95
C TRP A 318 -32.13 7.79 -21.72
N PRO A 319 -33.04 6.79 -21.84
CA PRO A 319 -33.60 6.09 -20.68
C PRO A 319 -32.54 5.46 -19.78
N SER A 320 -31.54 4.77 -20.34
CA SER A 320 -30.47 4.15 -19.54
C SER A 320 -29.66 5.19 -18.77
N LEU A 321 -29.31 6.31 -19.40
CA LEU A 321 -28.61 7.41 -18.75
C LEU A 321 -29.43 7.99 -17.59
N LEU A 322 -30.72 8.22 -17.80
CA LEU A 322 -31.63 8.75 -16.78
C LEU A 322 -31.73 7.81 -15.57
N ILE A 323 -31.86 6.51 -15.81
CA ILE A 323 -31.88 5.49 -14.74
C ILE A 323 -30.55 5.50 -13.99
N THR A 324 -29.41 5.47 -14.68
CA THR A 324 -28.09 5.48 -14.01
C THR A 324 -27.87 6.74 -13.17
N LEU A 325 -28.30 7.91 -13.66
CA LEU A 325 -28.22 9.17 -12.93
C LEU A 325 -29.11 9.14 -11.68
N LEU A 326 -30.34 8.63 -11.80
CA LEU A 326 -31.26 8.50 -10.67
C LEU A 326 -30.72 7.53 -9.62
N THR A 327 -30.20 6.38 -10.02
CA THR A 327 -29.57 5.42 -9.10
C THR A 327 -28.40 6.05 -8.38
N LEU A 328 -27.55 6.78 -9.10
CA LEU A 328 -26.38 7.47 -8.53
C LEU A 328 -26.80 8.57 -7.54
N ALA A 329 -27.85 9.34 -7.86
CA ALA A 329 -28.42 10.34 -6.96
C ALA A 329 -28.98 9.72 -5.68
N VAL A 330 -29.72 8.61 -5.78
CA VAL A 330 -30.23 7.88 -4.62
C VAL A 330 -29.08 7.32 -3.78
N SER A 331 -28.06 6.71 -4.40
CA SER A 331 -26.87 6.22 -3.68
C SER A 331 -26.12 7.33 -2.96
N MET A 332 -25.96 8.50 -3.58
CA MET A 332 -25.37 9.67 -2.91
C MET A 332 -26.22 10.12 -1.72
N LEU A 333 -27.54 10.24 -1.90
CA LEU A 333 -28.44 10.65 -0.83
C LEU A 333 -28.37 9.66 0.36
N SER A 334 -28.41 8.36 0.09
CA SER A 334 -28.24 7.31 1.11
C SER A 334 -26.90 7.43 1.82
N ALA A 335 -25.79 7.66 1.10
CA ALA A 335 -24.47 7.86 1.69
C ALA A 335 -24.42 9.09 2.61
N PHE A 336 -25.03 10.21 2.19
CA PHE A 336 -25.11 11.42 3.02
C PHE A 336 -25.94 11.20 4.28
N VAL A 337 -27.07 10.49 4.17
CA VAL A 337 -27.92 10.14 5.32
C VAL A 337 -27.16 9.22 6.27
N GLN A 338 -26.48 8.20 5.74
CA GLN A 338 -25.71 7.25 6.54
C GLN A 338 -24.55 7.94 7.28
N MET A 339 -23.83 8.86 6.62
CA MET A 339 -22.80 9.67 7.27
C MET A 339 -23.36 10.51 8.43
N ARG A 340 -24.56 11.08 8.30
CA ARG A 340 -25.19 11.84 9.39
C ARG A 340 -25.57 10.93 10.55
N LEU A 341 -26.17 9.77 10.27
CA LEU A 341 -26.56 8.80 11.29
C LEU A 341 -25.34 8.22 12.03
N ASP A 342 -24.24 7.96 11.32
CA ASP A 342 -23.01 7.46 11.93
C ASP A 342 -22.34 8.53 12.80
N ALA A 343 -22.40 9.81 12.38
CA ALA A 343 -21.93 10.92 13.22
C ALA A 343 -22.77 11.05 14.51
N GLU A 344 -24.10 10.90 14.43
CA GLU A 344 -24.97 10.92 15.61
C GLU A 344 -24.68 9.73 16.55
N LYS A 345 -24.52 8.51 16.01
CA LYS A 345 -24.17 7.32 16.80
C LYS A 345 -22.84 7.47 17.54
N MET A 346 -21.83 8.05 16.90
CA MET A 346 -20.54 8.31 17.56
C MET A 346 -20.66 9.29 18.74
N VAL A 347 -21.61 10.23 18.69
CA VAL A 347 -21.87 11.16 19.81
C VAL A 347 -22.63 10.47 20.95
N PHE A 348 -23.49 9.50 20.65
CA PHE A 348 -24.20 8.72 21.66
C PHE A 348 -23.34 7.64 22.32
N ASP A 349 -22.45 6.96 21.59
CA ASP A 349 -21.52 5.96 22.14
C ASP A 349 -20.38 6.60 22.96
N ALA A 350 -20.11 7.89 22.77
CA ALA A 350 -19.13 8.65 23.55
C ALA A 350 -19.67 9.21 24.88
N LYS A 351 -20.95 8.96 25.19
CA LYS A 351 -21.64 9.39 26.42
C LYS A 351 -21.90 8.21 27.33
#